data_AF-A0A833Y7E1-F1
#
_entry.id   AF-A0A833Y7E1-F1
#
_cell.length_a   1.000
_cell.length_b   1.000
_cell.length_c   1.000
_cell.angle_alpha   90.00
_cell.angle_beta   90.00
_cell.angle_gamma   90.00
#
_symmetry.space_group_name_H-M   'P 1'
#
loop_
_entity.id
_entity.type
_entity.pdbx_description
1 polymer ?
#
loop_
_entity_poly.entity_id
_entity_poly.type
_entity_poly.pdbx_seq_one_letter_code
_entity_poly.pdbx_strand_id
1 'polypeptide(L)'
;MDQPWLVLGNFNVIRRDSERVGGNPRPLISMLEFSNYIDHCGLLETSSSGQNMSWCNGHRGVSRSWEKLDRVLMNNVFANLFPSVHFNYLSRKSSDHCPMVVFSDRLATSYGPSQFCFLNMWCLHDGFLMVNVNIRALEERLDFLENQLQSGFSKELEDDFVATKTEIKIWEKREASRLGQIAKKKWLIEGDQNSKFFHSVINQRRTKGHINKMVLVDGRVLNSTEEVHEEVGFFVISFLTFLQWNIAICRGLLRRKFQMKKIAGYARHVKQAVFSTPKSNSSGPDGFGFDFYMSCWDIIKEDVVEAARDFFGGVPLSRFYSSSFIVLIMKVPEPSSFKEFRPISLCSVAYKIFSKIIVNRPDSNLDSLVSHE
;
A
#
# COMPACT_ATOMS: atom_id res chain seq x y z
N MET A 1 -18.53 21.84 -27.20
CA MET A 1 -17.47 21.07 -26.51
C MET A 1 -18.15 19.80 -26.04
N ASP A 2 -18.14 18.77 -26.88
CA ASP A 2 -19.13 17.67 -26.76
C ASP A 2 -18.52 16.42 -26.10
N GLN A 3 -17.27 16.51 -25.68
CA GLN A 3 -16.60 15.47 -24.91
C GLN A 3 -16.78 15.71 -23.41
N PRO A 4 -16.80 14.66 -22.57
CA PRO A 4 -16.80 14.82 -21.13
C PRO A 4 -15.46 15.36 -20.62
N TRP A 5 -15.49 16.42 -19.82
CA TRP A 5 -14.29 16.97 -19.19
C TRP A 5 -14.57 17.54 -17.79
N LEU A 6 -13.48 17.58 -17.01
CA LEU A 6 -13.42 18.01 -15.62
C LEU A 6 -12.23 18.96 -15.47
N VAL A 7 -12.42 20.08 -14.78
CA VAL A 7 -11.37 21.00 -14.33
C VAL A 7 -11.22 20.86 -12.83
N LEU A 8 -9.99 20.67 -12.37
CA LEU A 8 -9.67 20.57 -10.96
C LEU A 8 -8.42 21.38 -10.63
N GLY A 9 -8.46 22.09 -9.51
CA GLY A 9 -7.29 22.78 -8.98
C GLY A 9 -7.60 24.14 -8.38
N ASN A 10 -6.53 24.91 -8.16
CA ASN A 10 -6.55 26.22 -7.54
C ASN A 10 -6.89 27.33 -8.56
N PHE A 11 -7.99 28.05 -8.31
CA PHE A 11 -8.42 29.18 -9.13
C PHE A 11 -8.01 30.55 -8.57
N ASN A 12 -7.45 30.60 -7.35
CA ASN A 12 -7.06 31.82 -6.63
C ASN A 12 -8.18 32.87 -6.45
N VAL A 13 -9.44 32.50 -6.66
CA VAL A 13 -10.61 33.40 -6.56
C VAL A 13 -11.77 32.65 -5.91
N ILE A 14 -12.43 33.32 -4.94
CA ILE A 14 -13.69 32.86 -4.34
C ILE A 14 -14.88 33.31 -5.18
N ARG A 15 -16.00 32.57 -5.18
CA ARG A 15 -17.23 32.94 -5.90
C ARG A 15 -18.14 33.83 -5.06
N ARG A 16 -18.10 33.69 -3.74
CA ARG A 16 -18.98 34.41 -2.80
C ARG A 16 -18.19 34.82 -1.56
N ASP A 17 -18.56 35.94 -0.94
CA ASP A 17 -17.90 36.37 0.31
C ASP A 17 -18.10 35.36 1.45
N SER A 18 -19.14 34.53 1.40
CA SER A 18 -19.36 33.41 2.33
C SER A 18 -18.30 32.31 2.23
N GLU A 19 -17.47 32.30 1.21
CA GLU A 19 -16.41 31.31 0.98
C GLU A 19 -15.05 31.78 1.54
N ARG A 20 -15.06 32.71 2.49
CA ARG A 20 -13.91 33.05 3.33
C ARG A 20 -14.30 33.16 4.80
N VAL A 21 -13.32 32.96 5.66
CA VAL A 21 -13.38 33.30 7.09
C VAL A 21 -12.14 34.10 7.44
N GLY A 22 -12.32 35.27 8.07
CA GLY A 22 -11.23 36.20 8.35
C GLY A 22 -10.68 36.91 7.11
N GLY A 23 -9.54 37.58 7.28
CA GLY A 23 -8.88 38.34 6.20
C GLY A 23 -9.68 39.56 5.71
N ASN A 24 -9.16 40.21 4.67
CA ASN A 24 -9.81 41.37 4.04
C ASN A 24 -10.84 40.93 2.99
N PRO A 25 -11.92 41.70 2.79
CA PRO A 25 -12.88 41.46 1.70
C PRO A 25 -12.20 41.40 0.33
N ARG A 26 -12.69 40.50 -0.52
CA ARG A 26 -12.22 40.39 -1.91
C ARG A 26 -13.01 41.31 -2.84
N PRO A 27 -12.42 41.79 -3.95
CA PRO A 27 -13.13 42.63 -4.90
C PRO A 27 -14.37 41.91 -5.45
N LEU A 28 -15.54 42.54 -5.34
CA LEU A 28 -16.81 41.99 -5.82
C LEU A 28 -16.78 41.69 -7.32
N ILE A 29 -16.09 42.53 -8.09
CA ILE A 29 -15.95 42.39 -9.55
C ILE A 29 -15.26 41.06 -9.88
N SER A 30 -14.17 40.72 -9.19
CA SER A 30 -13.45 39.46 -9.45
C SER A 30 -14.31 38.23 -9.15
N MET A 31 -15.13 38.27 -8.09
CA MET A 31 -16.06 37.19 -7.75
C MET A 31 -17.17 37.03 -8.79
N LEU A 32 -17.69 38.16 -9.30
CA LEU A 32 -18.73 38.21 -10.33
C LEU A 32 -18.20 37.69 -11.66
N GLU A 33 -17.04 38.17 -12.10
CA GLU A 33 -16.37 37.72 -13.32
C GLU A 33 -16.11 36.21 -13.27
N PHE A 34 -15.56 35.71 -12.16
CA PHE A 34 -15.28 34.29 -12.01
C PHE A 34 -16.57 33.44 -12.06
N SER A 35 -17.64 33.87 -11.40
CA SER A 35 -18.93 33.19 -11.46
C SER A 35 -19.51 33.20 -12.88
N ASN A 36 -19.44 34.34 -13.56
CA ASN A 36 -19.86 34.46 -14.95
C ASN A 36 -19.05 33.52 -15.85
N TYR A 37 -17.73 33.41 -15.68
CA TYR A 37 -16.91 32.49 -16.49
C TYR A 37 -17.34 31.03 -16.33
N ILE A 38 -17.62 30.58 -15.11
CA ILE A 38 -18.12 29.22 -14.85
C ILE A 38 -19.43 28.99 -15.62
N ASP A 39 -20.35 29.94 -15.53
CA ASP A 39 -21.67 29.83 -16.17
C ASP A 39 -21.56 29.89 -17.70
N HIS A 40 -20.74 30.80 -18.25
CA HIS A 40 -20.49 30.91 -19.70
C HIS A 40 -19.84 29.66 -20.28
N CYS A 41 -18.99 28.98 -19.51
CA CYS A 41 -18.39 27.70 -19.91
C CYS A 41 -19.34 26.50 -19.76
N GLY A 42 -20.55 26.70 -19.23
CA GLY A 42 -21.50 25.61 -18.97
C GLY A 42 -20.97 24.61 -17.95
N LEU A 43 -20.21 25.08 -16.96
CA LEU A 43 -19.59 24.27 -15.93
C LEU A 43 -20.48 24.17 -14.70
N LEU A 44 -20.55 22.96 -14.16
CA LEU A 44 -21.23 22.65 -12.91
C LEU A 44 -20.18 22.44 -11.82
N GLU A 45 -20.40 23.07 -10.67
CA GLU A 45 -19.66 22.79 -9.45
C GLU A 45 -20.36 21.64 -8.71
N THR A 46 -19.61 20.58 -8.40
CA THR A 46 -20.11 19.46 -7.61
C THR A 46 -20.11 19.80 -6.11
N SER A 47 -20.80 19.01 -5.29
CA SER A 47 -20.79 19.16 -3.83
C SER A 47 -19.49 18.60 -3.24
N SER A 48 -18.87 19.38 -2.35
CA SER A 48 -17.74 18.93 -1.55
C SER A 48 -18.21 18.24 -0.27
N SER A 49 -17.47 17.22 0.15
CA SER A 49 -17.51 16.67 1.50
C SER A 49 -16.18 16.97 2.24
N GLY A 50 -16.15 16.74 3.56
CA GLY A 50 -14.97 16.99 4.39
C GLY A 50 -14.83 18.44 4.84
N GLN A 51 -13.66 19.02 4.66
CA GLN A 51 -13.35 20.40 5.07
C GLN A 51 -14.14 21.44 4.26
N ASN A 52 -14.56 22.53 4.92
CA ASN A 52 -15.36 23.59 4.26
C ASN A 52 -14.52 24.52 3.37
N MET A 53 -13.27 24.76 3.76
CA MET A 53 -12.35 25.70 3.12
C MET A 53 -11.14 24.95 2.58
N SER A 54 -10.72 25.26 1.35
CA SER A 54 -9.61 24.56 0.71
C SER A 54 -8.24 25.13 1.10
N TRP A 55 -8.16 26.39 1.54
CA TRP A 55 -6.91 27.06 1.85
C TRP A 55 -6.91 27.78 3.20
N CYS A 56 -5.76 27.86 3.86
CA CYS A 56 -5.52 28.63 5.08
C CYS A 56 -4.14 29.29 5.04
N ASN A 57 -4.05 30.57 5.40
CA ASN A 57 -2.78 31.33 5.39
C ASN A 57 -1.75 30.87 6.44
N GLY A 58 -2.10 29.93 7.32
CA GLY A 58 -1.21 29.37 8.34
C GLY A 58 -0.87 30.32 9.50
N HIS A 59 -1.41 31.53 9.53
CA HIS A 59 -1.24 32.46 10.64
C HIS A 59 -2.00 32.00 11.90
N ARG A 60 -1.76 32.65 13.03
CA ARG A 60 -2.45 32.37 14.30
C ARG A 60 -3.38 33.50 14.69
N GLY A 61 -4.37 33.18 15.51
CA GLY A 61 -5.32 34.16 16.05
C GLY A 61 -6.07 34.92 14.97
N VAL A 62 -6.28 36.22 15.21
CA VAL A 62 -7.10 37.10 14.38
C VAL A 62 -6.54 37.29 12.97
N SER A 63 -5.22 37.09 12.79
CA SER A 63 -4.57 37.17 11.48
C SER A 63 -4.79 35.92 10.61
N ARG A 64 -5.42 34.87 11.15
CA ARG A 64 -5.73 33.66 10.39
C ARG A 64 -6.89 33.92 9.43
N SER A 65 -6.73 33.46 8.20
CA SER A 65 -7.77 33.53 7.18
C SER A 65 -7.87 32.21 6.42
N TRP A 66 -9.10 31.84 6.07
CA TRP A 66 -9.42 30.67 5.27
C TRP A 66 -10.22 31.06 4.05
N GLU A 67 -9.99 30.37 2.93
CA GLU A 67 -10.67 30.63 1.65
C GLU A 67 -10.95 29.32 0.89
N LYS A 68 -12.01 29.29 0.09
CA LYS A 68 -12.30 28.19 -0.86
C LYS A 68 -11.76 28.52 -2.26
N LEU A 69 -10.49 28.19 -2.50
CA LEU A 69 -9.75 28.51 -3.73
C LEU A 69 -9.68 27.35 -4.72
N ASP A 70 -9.69 26.11 -4.23
CA ASP A 70 -9.58 24.92 -5.05
C ASP A 70 -10.96 24.36 -5.35
N ARG A 71 -11.25 23.99 -6.61
CA ARG A 71 -12.59 23.52 -7.02
C ARG A 71 -12.51 22.37 -8.00
N VAL A 72 -13.63 21.65 -8.10
CA VAL A 72 -13.90 20.66 -9.13
C VAL A 72 -15.10 21.14 -9.94
N LEU A 73 -14.86 21.46 -11.20
CA LEU A 73 -15.86 21.91 -12.16
C LEU A 73 -15.97 20.90 -13.29
N MET A 74 -17.17 20.60 -13.78
CA MET A 74 -17.36 19.63 -14.86
C MET A 74 -18.42 20.12 -15.84
N ASN A 75 -18.32 19.73 -17.10
CA ASN A 75 -19.40 20.00 -18.03
C ASN A 75 -20.57 19.02 -17.84
N ASN A 76 -21.73 19.37 -18.39
CA ASN A 76 -22.94 18.55 -18.32
C ASN A 76 -22.74 17.13 -18.89
N VAL A 77 -21.90 16.98 -19.92
CA VAL A 77 -21.61 15.66 -20.52
C VAL A 77 -20.89 14.76 -19.52
N PHE A 78 -19.91 15.28 -18.77
CA PHE A 78 -19.22 14.53 -17.73
C PHE A 78 -20.16 14.22 -16.56
N ALA A 79 -20.94 15.19 -16.10
CA ALA A 79 -21.90 14.99 -15.00
C ALA A 79 -22.92 13.88 -15.29
N ASN A 80 -23.41 13.81 -16.54
CA ASN A 80 -24.35 12.77 -16.97
C ASN A 80 -23.72 11.38 -17.06
N LEU A 81 -22.43 11.30 -17.43
CA LEU A 81 -21.70 10.03 -17.52
C LEU A 81 -21.25 9.51 -16.15
N PHE A 82 -21.02 10.40 -15.19
CA PHE A 82 -20.55 10.08 -13.85
C PHE A 82 -21.46 10.70 -12.77
N PRO A 83 -22.72 10.24 -12.66
CA PRO A 83 -23.69 10.85 -11.74
C PRO A 83 -23.32 10.68 -10.26
N SER A 84 -22.46 9.73 -9.93
CA SER A 84 -21.96 9.46 -8.56
C SER A 84 -20.65 10.15 -8.23
N VAL A 85 -20.09 10.96 -9.15
CA VAL A 85 -18.88 11.72 -8.87
C VAL A 85 -19.13 12.70 -7.74
N HIS A 86 -18.32 12.58 -6.71
CA HIS A 86 -18.24 13.50 -5.58
C HIS A 86 -16.77 13.71 -5.25
N PHE A 87 -16.50 14.78 -4.51
CA PHE A 87 -15.14 15.06 -4.08
C PHE A 87 -15.09 15.42 -2.61
N ASN A 88 -13.90 15.28 -2.05
CA ASN A 88 -13.64 15.48 -0.64
C ASN A 88 -12.41 16.37 -0.46
N TYR A 89 -12.54 17.40 0.37
CA TYR A 89 -11.38 18.13 0.92
C TYR A 89 -10.89 17.38 2.15
N LEU A 90 -9.72 16.77 2.04
CA LEU A 90 -9.05 16.13 3.16
C LEU A 90 -8.39 17.16 4.07
N SER A 91 -8.14 16.75 5.31
CA SER A 91 -7.48 17.55 6.35
C SER A 91 -6.13 18.11 5.87
N ARG A 92 -5.89 19.40 6.13
CA ARG A 92 -4.58 20.02 5.92
C ARG A 92 -3.60 19.50 6.97
N LYS A 93 -2.47 18.94 6.52
CA LYS A 93 -1.39 18.51 7.42
C LYS A 93 -0.26 19.53 7.47
N SER A 94 0.53 19.57 6.40
CA SER A 94 1.71 20.44 6.26
C SER A 94 1.54 21.56 5.23
N SER A 95 0.60 21.38 4.29
CA SER A 95 0.24 22.34 3.23
C SER A 95 -0.73 23.42 3.73
N ASP A 96 -0.67 24.60 3.12
CA ASP A 96 -1.67 25.65 3.24
C ASP A 96 -2.96 25.32 2.47
N HIS A 97 -2.89 24.39 1.50
CA HIS A 97 -4.03 23.80 0.80
C HIS A 97 -4.45 22.41 1.34
N CYS A 98 -5.76 22.15 1.41
CA CYS A 98 -6.37 20.84 1.62
C CYS A 98 -6.10 19.94 0.41
N PRO A 99 -5.63 18.69 0.59
CA PRO A 99 -5.65 17.72 -0.49
C PRO A 99 -7.09 17.47 -0.96
N MET A 100 -7.30 17.39 -2.27
CA MET A 100 -8.59 17.07 -2.87
C MET A 100 -8.57 15.69 -3.50
N VAL A 101 -9.62 14.90 -3.24
CA VAL A 101 -9.81 13.59 -3.87
C VAL A 101 -11.16 13.56 -4.57
N VAL A 102 -11.16 13.15 -5.84
CA VAL A 102 -12.37 12.91 -6.64
C VAL A 102 -12.63 11.42 -6.66
N PHE A 103 -13.84 11.02 -6.27
CA PHE A 103 -14.29 9.63 -6.30
C PHE A 103 -15.18 9.40 -7.52
N SER A 104 -15.00 8.25 -8.17
CA SER A 104 -15.82 7.81 -9.29
C SER A 104 -15.93 6.29 -9.23
N ASP A 105 -17.11 5.75 -9.53
CA ASP A 105 -17.40 4.32 -9.40
C ASP A 105 -16.76 3.45 -10.50
N ARG A 106 -16.05 4.06 -11.44
CA ARG A 106 -15.40 3.32 -12.52
C ARG A 106 -14.06 2.75 -12.03
N LEU A 107 -14.06 1.45 -11.78
CA LEU A 107 -12.88 0.69 -11.34
C LEU A 107 -11.72 0.88 -12.32
N ALA A 108 -10.58 1.36 -11.81
CA ALA A 108 -9.31 1.25 -12.53
C ALA A 108 -9.00 -0.24 -12.73
N THR A 109 -8.64 -0.63 -13.95
CA THR A 109 -8.12 -1.97 -14.22
C THR A 109 -6.87 -2.19 -13.38
N SER A 110 -6.94 -3.16 -12.47
CA SER A 110 -5.83 -3.59 -11.64
C SER A 110 -5.76 -5.11 -11.68
N TYR A 111 -4.56 -5.68 -11.53
CA TYR A 111 -4.32 -7.12 -11.48
C TYR A 111 -4.88 -7.80 -10.21
N GLY A 112 -5.97 -7.27 -9.65
CA GLY A 112 -6.58 -7.68 -8.39
C GLY A 112 -6.45 -6.64 -7.26
N PRO A 113 -7.13 -6.89 -6.13
CA PRO A 113 -7.14 -5.99 -4.99
C PRO A 113 -5.73 -5.79 -4.41
N SER A 114 -5.46 -4.58 -3.90
CA SER A 114 -4.23 -4.29 -3.16
C SER A 114 -4.11 -5.25 -1.99
N GLN A 115 -3.01 -5.98 -1.96
CA GLN A 115 -2.74 -6.95 -0.90
C GLN A 115 -2.24 -6.24 0.35
N PHE A 116 -2.59 -6.78 1.51
CA PHE A 116 -1.98 -6.37 2.77
C PHE A 116 -0.48 -6.75 2.76
N CYS A 117 0.37 -5.83 3.19
CA CYS A 117 1.78 -6.07 3.37
C CYS A 117 2.21 -5.41 4.68
N PHE A 118 2.77 -6.21 5.60
CA PHE A 118 3.34 -5.73 6.84
C PHE A 118 4.60 -4.94 6.53
N LEU A 119 4.65 -3.71 7.04
CA LEU A 119 5.74 -2.80 6.76
C LEU A 119 6.72 -2.83 7.92
N ASN A 120 7.94 -3.29 7.66
CA ASN A 120 9.02 -3.44 8.66
C ASN A 120 9.24 -2.17 9.50
N MET A 121 9.07 -0.99 8.92
CA MET A 121 9.15 0.28 9.67
C MET A 121 8.17 0.36 10.85
N TRP A 122 7.05 -0.37 10.85
CA TRP A 122 6.11 -0.34 11.97
C TRP A 122 6.83 -0.76 13.25
N CYS A 123 7.69 -1.76 13.17
CA CYS A 123 8.49 -2.23 14.31
C CYS A 123 9.48 -1.19 14.87
N LEU A 124 9.75 -0.09 14.16
CA LEU A 124 10.62 1.00 14.60
C LEU A 124 9.88 2.10 15.38
N HIS A 125 8.57 1.97 15.58
CA HIS A 125 7.77 2.98 16.26
C HIS A 125 7.36 2.55 17.68
N ASP A 126 7.64 3.41 18.65
CA ASP A 126 7.06 3.29 19.98
C ASP A 126 5.53 3.30 19.86
N GLY A 127 4.90 2.23 20.37
CA GLY A 127 3.46 2.02 20.25
C GLY A 127 2.97 1.55 18.88
N PHE A 128 3.79 0.84 18.09
CA PHE A 128 3.41 0.46 16.72
C PHE A 128 2.09 -0.31 16.59
N LEU A 129 1.74 -1.05 17.65
CA LEU A 129 0.46 -1.75 17.76
C LEU A 129 -0.75 -0.80 17.68
N MET A 130 -0.54 0.52 17.84
CA MET A 130 -1.56 1.57 17.89
C MET A 130 -1.41 2.65 16.80
N VAL A 131 -0.44 2.54 15.86
CA VAL A 131 -0.12 3.61 14.88
C VAL A 131 -1.35 4.11 14.12
N ASN A 132 -2.12 3.19 13.53
CA ASN A 132 -3.25 3.56 12.68
C ASN A 132 -4.41 4.17 13.48
N VAL A 133 -4.56 3.73 14.74
CA VAL A 133 -5.54 4.30 15.67
C VAL A 133 -5.12 5.72 16.05
N ASN A 134 -3.83 5.92 16.34
CA ASN A 134 -3.30 7.22 16.75
C ASN A 134 -3.35 8.24 15.61
N ILE A 135 -2.96 7.88 14.39
CA ILE A 135 -3.00 8.80 13.24
C ILE A 135 -4.44 9.21 12.95
N ARG A 136 -5.38 8.26 12.88
CA ARG A 136 -6.79 8.60 12.62
C ARG A 136 -7.38 9.46 13.72
N ALA A 137 -7.13 9.13 14.98
CA ALA A 137 -7.61 9.92 16.10
C ALA A 137 -7.06 11.36 16.08
N LEU A 138 -5.78 11.53 15.73
CA LEU A 138 -5.16 12.85 15.58
C LEU A 138 -5.72 13.61 14.37
N GLU A 139 -5.95 12.95 13.24
CA GLU A 139 -6.57 13.56 12.05
C GLU A 139 -8.01 14.03 12.35
N GLU A 140 -8.81 13.18 12.97
CA GLU A 140 -10.18 13.51 13.40
C GLU A 140 -10.19 14.67 14.41
N ARG A 141 -9.23 14.69 15.35
CA ARG A 141 -9.07 15.78 16.32
C ARG A 141 -8.69 17.09 15.62
N LEU A 142 -7.76 17.03 14.66
CA LEU A 142 -7.34 18.20 13.90
C LEU A 142 -8.51 18.80 13.10
N ASP A 143 -9.29 17.94 12.45
CA ASP A 143 -10.48 18.36 11.70
C ASP A 143 -11.51 19.02 12.61
N PHE A 144 -11.77 18.43 13.78
CA PHE A 144 -12.68 19.00 14.76
C PHE A 144 -12.22 20.40 15.22
N LEU A 145 -10.95 20.54 15.59
CA LEU A 145 -10.39 21.80 16.08
C LEU A 145 -10.38 22.88 14.99
N GLU A 146 -10.06 22.51 13.75
CA GLU A 146 -10.05 23.44 12.62
C GLU A 146 -11.45 23.95 12.28
N ASN A 147 -12.47 23.07 12.32
CA ASN A 147 -13.86 23.47 12.11
C ASN A 147 -14.37 24.41 13.21
N GLN A 148 -13.97 24.18 14.47
CA GLN A 148 -14.31 25.10 15.57
C GLN A 148 -13.61 26.46 15.43
N LEU A 149 -12.35 26.48 14.99
CA LEU A 149 -11.64 27.73 14.76
C LEU A 149 -12.19 28.55 13.59
N GLN A 150 -12.85 27.90 12.62
CA GLN A 150 -13.60 28.58 11.55
C GLN A 150 -14.90 29.21 12.05
N SER A 151 -15.53 28.67 13.11
CA SER A 151 -16.76 29.23 13.67
C SER A 151 -16.49 30.37 14.67
N GLY A 152 -15.31 30.38 15.30
CA GLY A 152 -14.87 31.48 16.15
C GLY A 152 -13.48 31.26 16.76
N PHE A 153 -12.79 32.36 17.08
CA PHE A 153 -11.49 32.27 17.73
C PHE A 153 -11.63 31.91 19.22
N SER A 154 -10.85 30.92 19.66
CA SER A 154 -10.62 30.60 21.07
C SER A 154 -9.15 30.26 21.28
N LYS A 155 -8.56 30.83 22.33
CA LYS A 155 -7.15 30.61 22.67
C LYS A 155 -6.89 29.14 23.07
N GLU A 156 -7.81 28.54 23.80
CA GLU A 156 -7.70 27.13 24.24
C GLU A 156 -7.73 26.17 23.04
N LEU A 157 -8.64 26.42 22.09
CA LEU A 157 -8.72 25.63 20.85
C LEU A 157 -7.49 25.82 19.97
N GLU A 158 -6.93 27.03 19.93
CA GLU A 158 -5.72 27.34 19.19
C GLU A 158 -4.50 26.59 19.74
N ASP A 159 -4.33 26.59 21.07
CA ASP A 159 -3.21 25.91 21.71
C ASP A 159 -3.27 24.39 21.49
N ASP A 160 -4.47 23.80 21.58
CA ASP A 160 -4.70 22.37 21.29
C ASP A 160 -4.50 22.03 19.80
N PHE A 161 -4.95 22.91 18.89
CA PHE A 161 -4.74 22.72 17.45
C PHE A 161 -3.25 22.71 17.11
N VAL A 162 -2.47 23.62 17.70
CA VAL A 162 -1.02 23.67 17.50
C VAL A 162 -0.34 22.41 18.05
N ALA A 163 -0.72 21.96 19.25
CA ALA A 163 -0.18 20.75 19.86
C ALA A 163 -0.45 19.49 19.01
N THR A 164 -1.72 19.31 18.60
CA THR A 164 -2.16 18.21 17.73
C THR A 164 -1.41 18.25 16.39
N LYS A 165 -1.24 19.43 15.80
CA LYS A 165 -0.50 19.61 14.53
C LYS A 165 0.98 19.26 14.66
N THR A 166 1.63 19.58 15.77
CA THR A 166 3.02 19.15 16.04
C THR A 166 3.13 17.63 16.16
N GLU A 167 2.15 16.97 16.79
CA GLU A 167 2.15 15.52 16.91
C GLU A 167 1.96 14.84 15.54
N ILE A 168 1.05 15.33 14.71
CA ILE A 168 0.87 14.84 13.33
C ILE A 168 2.16 14.93 12.52
N LYS A 169 2.94 16.01 12.64
CA LYS A 169 4.24 16.13 11.94
C LYS A 169 5.23 15.03 12.31
N ILE A 170 5.21 14.57 13.56
CA ILE A 170 6.02 13.41 14.00
C ILE A 170 5.59 12.17 13.23
N TRP A 171 4.27 11.95 13.08
CA TRP A 171 3.71 10.84 12.32
C TRP A 171 3.94 10.96 10.80
N GLU A 172 3.93 12.16 10.22
CA GLU A 172 4.26 12.37 8.80
C GLU A 172 5.71 12.01 8.47
N LYS A 173 6.65 12.32 9.37
CA LYS A 173 8.05 11.90 9.22
C LYS A 173 8.18 10.37 9.17
N ARG A 174 7.33 9.66 9.92
CA ARG A 174 7.25 8.20 9.91
C ARG A 174 6.70 7.68 8.57
N GLU A 175 5.65 8.31 8.05
CA GLU A 175 5.08 8.00 6.72
C GLU A 175 6.07 8.22 5.57
N ALA A 176 6.88 9.29 5.62
CA ALA A 176 7.95 9.50 4.65
C ALA A 176 9.00 8.37 4.67
N SER A 177 9.32 7.82 5.85
CA SER A 177 10.20 6.66 5.99
C SER A 177 9.60 5.40 5.34
N ARG A 178 8.29 5.18 5.53
CA ARG A 178 7.51 4.11 4.88
C ARG A 178 7.64 4.15 3.36
N LEU A 179 7.40 5.32 2.76
CA LEU A 179 7.48 5.54 1.32
C LEU A 179 8.90 5.32 0.79
N GLY A 180 9.93 5.73 1.54
CA GLY A 180 11.33 5.45 1.21
C GLY A 180 11.65 3.96 1.11
N GLN A 181 11.15 3.15 2.06
CA GLN A 181 11.34 1.69 2.04
C GLN A 181 10.60 1.02 0.87
N ILE A 182 9.35 1.40 0.61
CA ILE A 182 8.58 0.89 -0.54
C ILE A 182 9.28 1.25 -1.86
N ALA A 183 9.83 2.47 -1.95
CA ALA A 183 10.63 2.91 -3.08
C ALA A 183 12.03 2.24 -3.13
N LYS A 184 12.41 1.40 -2.17
CA LYS A 184 13.75 0.78 -2.04
C LYS A 184 14.88 1.81 -2.22
N LYS A 185 14.75 3.01 -1.62
CA LYS A 185 15.78 4.05 -1.62
C LYS A 185 16.33 4.21 -0.21
N LYS A 186 17.66 4.22 -0.09
CA LYS A 186 18.39 4.14 1.20
C LYS A 186 18.65 5.50 1.84
N TRP A 187 18.50 6.61 1.11
CA TRP A 187 18.84 7.97 1.56
C TRP A 187 17.68 8.94 1.30
N LEU A 188 17.23 9.60 2.37
CA LEU A 188 16.65 10.95 2.28
C LEU A 188 17.85 11.89 2.08
N ILE A 189 17.98 12.52 0.92
CA ILE A 189 18.69 13.80 0.90
C ILE A 189 17.72 14.76 1.58
N GLU A 190 18.13 15.28 2.74
CA GLU A 190 17.43 16.30 3.49
C GLU A 190 16.97 17.41 2.54
N GLY A 191 15.66 17.72 2.52
CA GLY A 191 15.21 18.97 1.92
C GLY A 191 13.85 19.01 1.27
N ASP A 192 13.21 17.88 0.95
CA ASP A 192 11.85 17.95 0.42
C ASP A 192 11.01 16.74 0.88
N GLN A 193 9.92 17.02 1.59
CA GLN A 193 8.89 16.04 2.01
C GLN A 193 8.04 15.59 0.81
N ASN A 194 8.68 15.40 -0.34
CA ASN A 194 8.01 15.30 -1.61
C ASN A 194 7.70 13.84 -1.94
N SER A 195 6.54 13.39 -1.48
CA SER A 195 5.96 12.11 -1.90
C SER A 195 5.93 11.98 -3.43
N LYS A 196 5.89 13.08 -4.21
CA LYS A 196 5.92 13.03 -5.68
C LYS A 196 7.18 12.37 -6.23
N PHE A 197 8.34 12.56 -5.60
CA PHE A 197 9.56 11.87 -6.04
C PHE A 197 9.41 10.36 -5.87
N PHE A 198 8.96 9.91 -4.70
CA PHE A 198 8.73 8.49 -4.44
C PHE A 198 7.64 7.91 -5.34
N HIS A 199 6.53 8.63 -5.54
CA HIS A 199 5.46 8.24 -6.45
C HIS A 199 5.95 8.17 -7.90
N SER A 200 6.77 9.11 -8.36
CA SER A 200 7.37 9.09 -9.69
C SER A 200 8.29 7.87 -9.88
N VAL A 201 9.15 7.57 -8.88
CA VAL A 201 10.01 6.38 -8.90
C VAL A 201 9.18 5.08 -8.85
N ILE A 202 8.12 5.03 -8.04
CA ILE A 202 7.19 3.88 -7.98
C ILE A 202 6.48 3.70 -9.32
N ASN A 203 5.96 4.77 -9.90
CA ASN A 203 5.28 4.75 -11.20
C ASN A 203 6.23 4.32 -12.32
N GLN A 204 7.46 4.84 -12.35
CA GLN A 204 8.48 4.42 -13.31
C GLN A 204 8.79 2.92 -13.17
N ARG A 205 8.86 2.38 -11.96
CA ARG A 205 9.03 0.94 -11.74
C ARG A 205 7.83 0.13 -12.18
N ARG A 206 6.61 0.60 -11.92
CA ARG A 206 5.36 -0.03 -12.39
C ARG A 206 5.33 -0.08 -13.92
N THR A 207 5.66 1.02 -14.59
CA THR A 207 5.75 1.09 -16.06
C THR A 207 6.83 0.16 -16.60
N LYS A 208 8.03 0.12 -16.01
CA LYS A 208 9.10 -0.80 -16.43
C LYS A 208 8.79 -2.28 -16.19
N GLY A 209 7.98 -2.60 -15.19
CA GLY A 209 7.57 -3.97 -14.87
C GLY A 209 6.30 -4.43 -15.59
N HIS A 210 5.66 -3.54 -16.36
CA HIS A 210 4.43 -3.85 -17.07
C HIS A 210 4.75 -4.66 -18.34
N ILE A 211 4.09 -5.81 -18.49
CA ILE A 211 4.23 -6.66 -19.67
C ILE A 211 3.24 -6.15 -20.71
N ASN A 212 3.73 -5.36 -21.66
CA ASN A 212 2.90 -4.77 -22.73
C ASN A 212 2.45 -5.82 -23.77
N LYS A 213 3.30 -6.81 -24.04
CA LYS A 213 3.10 -7.80 -25.09
C LYS A 213 3.84 -9.08 -24.74
N MET A 214 3.20 -10.22 -24.94
CA MET A 214 3.81 -11.54 -24.78
C MET A 214 3.62 -12.35 -26.06
N VAL A 215 4.65 -13.06 -26.53
CA VAL A 215 4.53 -13.97 -27.68
C VAL A 215 4.75 -15.40 -27.21
N LEU A 216 3.72 -16.23 -27.39
CA LEU A 216 3.74 -17.64 -27.01
C LEU A 216 4.42 -18.50 -28.08
N VAL A 217 4.76 -19.74 -27.70
CA VAL A 217 5.46 -20.69 -28.58
C VAL A 217 4.60 -21.10 -29.78
N ASP A 218 3.27 -21.06 -29.63
CA ASP A 218 2.28 -21.35 -30.67
C ASP A 218 2.00 -20.14 -31.60
N GLY A 219 2.68 -19.01 -31.39
CA GLY A 219 2.51 -17.78 -32.17
C GLY A 219 1.37 -16.87 -31.68
N ARG A 220 0.62 -17.24 -30.64
CA ARG A 220 -0.37 -16.33 -30.03
C ARG A 220 0.33 -15.13 -29.38
N VAL A 221 -0.28 -13.97 -29.53
CA VAL A 221 0.21 -12.72 -28.96
C VAL A 221 -0.78 -12.27 -27.88
N LEU A 222 -0.30 -12.15 -26.65
CA LEU A 222 -1.09 -11.65 -25.53
C LEU A 222 -0.84 -10.15 -25.39
N ASN A 223 -1.93 -9.37 -25.40
CA ASN A 223 -1.87 -7.90 -25.38
C ASN A 223 -2.63 -7.29 -24.19
N SER A 224 -3.38 -8.10 -23.44
CA SER A 224 -4.08 -7.64 -22.24
C SER A 224 -3.46 -8.21 -20.96
N THR A 225 -3.70 -7.51 -19.86
CA THR A 225 -3.22 -7.86 -18.53
C THR A 225 -3.81 -9.17 -18.01
N GLU A 226 -5.07 -9.42 -18.37
CA GLU A 226 -5.87 -10.58 -18.03
C GLU A 226 -5.37 -11.82 -18.79
N GLU A 227 -5.14 -11.70 -20.10
CA GLU A 227 -4.60 -12.77 -20.92
C GLU A 227 -3.24 -13.26 -20.41
N VAL A 228 -2.34 -12.32 -20.07
CA VAL A 228 -1.03 -12.65 -19.50
C VAL A 228 -1.20 -13.35 -18.14
N HIS A 229 -2.13 -12.90 -17.30
CA HIS A 229 -2.38 -13.51 -15.99
C HIS A 229 -2.85 -14.96 -16.11
N GLU A 230 -3.82 -15.24 -16.98
CA GLU A 230 -4.34 -16.59 -17.19
C GLU A 230 -3.28 -17.54 -17.76
N GLU A 231 -2.54 -17.10 -18.77
CA GLU A 231 -1.51 -17.94 -19.41
C GLU A 231 -0.33 -18.24 -18.46
N VAL A 232 0.03 -17.30 -17.57
CA VAL A 232 1.01 -17.58 -16.50
C VAL A 232 0.53 -18.71 -15.59
N GLY A 233 -0.76 -18.72 -15.24
CA GLY A 233 -1.38 -19.79 -14.47
C GLY A 233 -1.19 -21.15 -15.15
N PHE A 234 -1.53 -21.25 -16.44
CA PHE A 234 -1.34 -22.47 -17.23
C PHE A 234 0.13 -22.90 -17.32
N PHE A 235 1.03 -21.96 -17.61
CA PHE A 235 2.47 -22.22 -17.72
C PHE A 235 3.05 -22.81 -16.43
N VAL A 236 2.72 -22.20 -15.28
CA VAL A 236 3.20 -22.70 -13.98
C VAL A 236 2.60 -24.06 -13.65
N ILE A 237 1.29 -24.24 -13.83
CA ILE A 237 0.63 -25.52 -13.53
C ILE A 237 1.28 -26.64 -14.34
N SER A 238 1.48 -26.41 -15.65
CA SER A 238 2.16 -27.34 -16.55
C SER A 238 3.59 -27.65 -16.11
N PHE A 239 4.36 -26.62 -15.69
CA PHE A 239 5.70 -26.80 -15.14
C PHE A 239 5.71 -27.65 -13.86
N LEU A 240 4.77 -27.40 -12.94
CA LEU A 240 4.67 -28.12 -11.67
C LEU A 240 4.15 -29.56 -11.83
N THR A 241 3.23 -29.82 -12.77
CA THR A 241 2.75 -31.18 -13.06
C THR A 241 3.83 -32.03 -13.73
N PHE A 242 4.65 -31.45 -14.61
CA PHE A 242 5.84 -32.14 -15.14
C PHE A 242 6.79 -32.60 -14.01
N LEU A 243 6.96 -31.78 -12.97
CA LEU A 243 7.78 -32.12 -11.80
C LEU A 243 7.16 -33.20 -10.88
N GLN A 244 5.84 -33.42 -10.91
CA GLN A 244 5.18 -34.41 -10.04
C GLN A 244 5.63 -35.86 -10.29
N TRP A 245 6.11 -36.19 -11.50
CA TRP A 245 6.68 -37.51 -11.80
C TRP A 245 7.90 -37.85 -10.91
N ASN A 246 8.69 -36.85 -10.48
CA ASN A 246 9.83 -37.06 -9.59
C ASN A 246 9.45 -37.07 -8.08
N ILE A 247 8.27 -36.54 -7.72
CA ILE A 247 7.85 -36.39 -6.31
C ILE A 247 7.32 -37.71 -5.73
N ALA A 248 6.87 -38.67 -6.54
CA ALA A 248 6.45 -39.99 -6.06
C ALA A 248 7.58 -40.72 -5.33
N ILE A 249 8.82 -40.58 -5.82
CA ILE A 249 10.05 -41.09 -5.20
C ILE A 249 10.30 -40.38 -3.85
N CYS A 250 10.18 -39.04 -3.84
CA CYS A 250 10.33 -38.24 -2.63
C CYS A 250 9.26 -38.56 -1.57
N ARG A 251 8.01 -38.83 -1.96
CA ARG A 251 6.90 -39.17 -1.06
C ARG A 251 7.16 -40.47 -0.29
N GLY A 252 7.79 -41.47 -0.93
CA GLY A 252 8.20 -42.71 -0.27
C GLY A 252 9.27 -42.50 0.79
N LEU A 253 10.27 -41.64 0.49
CA LEU A 253 11.34 -41.26 1.42
C LEU A 253 10.82 -40.39 2.58
N LEU A 254 9.96 -39.43 2.30
CA LEU A 254 9.33 -38.54 3.28
C LEU A 254 8.39 -39.33 4.23
N ARG A 255 7.52 -40.21 3.72
CA ARG A 255 6.58 -40.98 4.58
C ARG A 255 7.28 -41.93 5.54
N ARG A 256 8.40 -42.54 5.14
CA ARG A 256 9.13 -43.52 5.98
C ARG A 256 10.05 -42.87 7.03
N LYS A 257 10.49 -41.62 6.83
CA LYS A 257 11.44 -40.94 7.75
C LYS A 257 10.87 -39.75 8.54
N PHE A 258 9.76 -39.13 8.12
CA PHE A 258 9.18 -37.95 8.79
C PHE A 258 8.01 -38.23 9.74
N GLN A 259 7.93 -39.42 10.34
CA GLN A 259 7.09 -39.60 11.55
C GLN A 259 7.81 -38.96 12.76
N MET A 260 7.82 -37.63 12.77
CA MET A 260 8.50 -36.77 13.73
C MET A 260 7.72 -36.66 15.06
N LYS A 261 7.25 -37.79 15.59
CA LYS A 261 6.46 -37.84 16.85
C LYS A 261 7.28 -37.49 18.11
N LYS A 262 8.59 -37.23 18.01
CA LYS A 262 9.47 -36.90 19.14
C LYS A 262 10.47 -35.80 18.81
N ILE A 263 10.03 -34.65 18.29
CA ILE A 263 10.87 -33.45 18.35
C ILE A 263 10.79 -32.87 19.76
N ALA A 264 11.78 -33.19 20.60
CA ALA A 264 11.98 -32.43 21.83
C ALA A 264 12.44 -31.00 21.47
N GLY A 265 11.86 -29.97 22.12
CA GLY A 265 12.31 -28.58 21.97
C GLY A 265 11.87 -27.86 20.69
N TYR A 266 10.63 -28.06 20.23
CA TYR A 266 10.04 -27.30 19.11
C TYR A 266 10.28 -25.79 19.24
N ALA A 267 10.04 -25.23 20.42
CA ALA A 267 10.24 -23.80 20.70
C ALA A 267 11.66 -23.32 20.34
N ARG A 268 12.69 -24.13 20.64
CA ARG A 268 14.08 -23.79 20.31
C ARG A 268 14.32 -23.80 18.80
N HIS A 269 13.86 -24.84 18.11
CA HIS A 269 14.03 -24.98 16.67
C HIS A 269 13.27 -23.91 15.88
N VAL A 270 12.04 -23.60 16.29
CA VAL A 270 11.23 -22.53 15.70
C VAL A 270 11.90 -21.18 15.91
N LYS A 271 12.30 -20.86 17.15
CA LYS A 271 13.00 -19.60 17.45
C LYS A 271 14.28 -19.47 16.63
N GLN A 272 15.08 -20.53 16.54
CA GLN A 272 16.30 -20.51 15.72
C GLN A 272 15.98 -20.29 14.24
N ALA A 273 14.96 -20.94 13.67
CA ALA A 273 14.56 -20.75 12.28
C ALA A 273 14.07 -19.31 11.99
N VAL A 274 13.32 -18.71 12.92
CA VAL A 274 12.86 -17.32 12.82
C VAL A 274 14.06 -16.36 12.85
N PHE A 275 14.87 -16.42 13.91
CA PHE A 275 15.94 -15.45 14.17
C PHE A 275 17.21 -15.64 13.31
N SER A 276 17.36 -16.78 12.64
CA SER A 276 18.46 -17.01 11.68
C SER A 276 18.16 -16.52 10.26
N THR A 277 16.95 -16.03 10.00
CA THR A 277 16.52 -15.61 8.67
C THR A 277 16.57 -14.08 8.52
N PRO A 278 17.03 -13.51 7.40
CA PRO A 278 17.06 -12.05 7.23
C PRO A 278 15.69 -11.37 7.36
N LYS A 279 15.65 -10.24 8.07
CA LYS A 279 14.45 -9.40 8.29
C LYS A 279 13.81 -8.87 7.01
N SER A 280 14.61 -8.62 5.97
CA SER A 280 14.20 -7.98 4.72
C SER A 280 13.61 -8.93 3.68
N ASN A 281 13.24 -10.15 4.07
CA ASN A 281 12.63 -11.11 3.16
C ASN A 281 11.20 -10.71 2.78
N SER A 282 10.86 -10.92 1.50
CA SER A 282 9.50 -10.70 1.00
C SER A 282 8.49 -11.59 1.72
N SER A 283 7.33 -11.02 2.05
CA SER A 283 6.19 -11.73 2.63
C SER A 283 5.48 -12.62 1.61
N GLY A 284 4.67 -13.55 2.10
CA GLY A 284 3.73 -14.30 1.27
C GLY A 284 2.38 -13.59 1.15
N PRO A 285 1.32 -14.33 0.75
CA PRO A 285 -0.05 -13.81 0.62
C PRO A 285 -0.68 -13.29 1.91
N ASP A 286 -0.18 -13.73 3.05
CA ASP A 286 -0.57 -13.25 4.37
C ASP A 286 -0.03 -11.84 4.67
N GLY A 287 0.91 -11.34 3.86
CA GLY A 287 1.50 -10.01 4.04
C GLY A 287 2.51 -9.92 5.18
N PHE A 288 2.72 -10.95 5.99
CA PHE A 288 3.63 -10.89 7.14
C PHE A 288 5.05 -11.34 6.77
N GLY A 289 6.03 -10.45 6.95
CA GLY A 289 7.46 -10.73 6.78
C GLY A 289 8.15 -11.21 8.06
N PHE A 290 9.42 -11.62 7.98
CA PHE A 290 10.17 -12.09 9.16
C PHE A 290 10.36 -11.03 10.24
N ASP A 291 10.38 -9.74 9.88
CA ASP A 291 10.52 -8.65 10.85
C ASP A 291 9.31 -8.55 11.79
N PHE A 292 8.10 -8.84 11.29
CA PHE A 292 6.91 -9.00 12.13
C PHE A 292 7.09 -10.14 13.13
N TYR A 293 7.52 -11.32 12.65
CA TYR A 293 7.69 -12.49 13.53
C TYR A 293 8.75 -12.27 14.61
N MET A 294 9.81 -11.52 14.30
CA MET A 294 10.83 -11.18 15.27
C MET A 294 10.35 -10.12 16.28
N SER A 295 9.66 -9.09 15.79
CA SER A 295 9.26 -7.94 16.62
C SER A 295 8.05 -8.25 17.50
N CYS A 296 7.15 -9.11 17.01
CA CYS A 296 5.97 -9.57 17.74
C CYS A 296 6.20 -10.92 18.45
N TRP A 297 7.45 -11.38 18.53
CA TRP A 297 7.77 -12.74 18.99
C TRP A 297 7.15 -13.05 20.35
N ASP A 298 7.20 -12.12 21.29
CA ASP A 298 6.65 -12.34 22.63
C ASP A 298 5.13 -12.50 22.68
N ILE A 299 4.43 -12.03 21.63
CA ILE A 299 2.99 -12.15 21.45
C ILE A 299 2.67 -13.48 20.74
N ILE A 300 3.34 -13.76 19.62
CA ILE A 300 2.93 -14.84 18.69
C ILE A 300 3.66 -16.17 18.92
N LYS A 301 4.68 -16.22 19.78
CA LYS A 301 5.57 -17.40 19.91
C LYS A 301 4.83 -18.70 20.19
N GLU A 302 3.80 -18.68 21.03
CA GLU A 302 3.07 -19.89 21.40
C GLU A 302 2.30 -20.45 20.20
N ASP A 303 1.60 -19.59 19.46
CA ASP A 303 0.85 -19.96 18.25
C ASP A 303 1.77 -20.53 17.16
N VAL A 304 2.93 -19.90 16.93
CA VAL A 304 3.88 -20.36 15.91
C VAL A 304 4.50 -21.71 16.28
N VAL A 305 4.77 -21.94 17.58
CA VAL A 305 5.30 -23.21 18.08
C VAL A 305 4.24 -24.31 18.02
N GLU A 306 2.98 -23.99 18.32
CA GLU A 306 1.87 -24.91 18.19
C GLU A 306 1.60 -25.30 16.74
N ALA A 307 1.56 -24.34 15.82
CA ALA A 307 1.43 -24.60 14.39
C ALA A 307 2.57 -25.50 13.86
N ALA A 308 3.80 -25.31 14.35
CA ALA A 308 4.91 -26.19 14.01
C ALA A 308 4.68 -27.61 14.56
N ARG A 309 4.23 -27.74 15.81
CA ARG A 309 3.93 -29.02 16.45
C ARG A 309 2.89 -29.80 15.64
N ASP A 310 1.81 -29.14 15.23
CA ASP A 310 0.74 -29.74 14.44
C ASP A 310 1.26 -30.20 13.07
N PHE A 311 1.97 -29.31 12.36
CA PHE A 311 2.53 -29.63 11.04
C PHE A 311 3.47 -30.85 11.09
N PHE A 312 4.40 -30.88 12.03
CA PHE A 312 5.33 -32.01 12.20
C PHE A 312 4.67 -33.23 12.86
N GLY A 313 3.52 -33.07 13.51
CA GLY A 313 2.65 -34.14 14.02
C GLY A 313 1.85 -34.83 12.91
N GLY A 314 1.86 -34.28 11.69
CA GLY A 314 1.19 -34.84 10.51
C GLY A 314 -0.11 -34.12 10.14
N VAL A 315 -0.45 -33.02 10.82
CA VAL A 315 -1.57 -32.17 10.42
C VAL A 315 -1.15 -31.39 9.16
N PRO A 316 -1.92 -31.46 8.06
CA PRO A 316 -1.58 -30.72 6.86
C PRO A 316 -1.63 -29.22 7.13
N LEU A 317 -0.69 -28.48 6.52
CA LEU A 317 -0.69 -27.02 6.58
C LEU A 317 -1.99 -26.48 5.99
N SER A 318 -2.62 -25.51 6.66
CA SER A 318 -3.84 -24.88 6.13
C SER A 318 -3.56 -24.21 4.78
N ARG A 319 -4.60 -24.14 3.92
CA ARG A 319 -4.50 -23.50 2.61
C ARG A 319 -4.02 -22.04 2.69
N PHE A 320 -4.30 -21.38 3.81
CA PHE A 320 -3.84 -20.03 4.09
C PHE A 320 -2.31 -19.94 4.06
N TYR A 321 -1.61 -20.82 4.78
CA TYR A 321 -0.15 -20.79 4.85
C TYR A 321 0.54 -21.49 3.68
N SER A 322 -0.12 -22.43 3.00
CA SER A 322 0.43 -23.09 1.82
C SER A 322 0.26 -22.29 0.52
N SER A 323 -0.62 -21.28 0.51
CA SER A 323 -0.76 -20.35 -0.61
C SER A 323 0.52 -19.55 -0.82
N SER A 324 0.87 -19.29 -2.08
CA SER A 324 2.06 -18.52 -2.44
C SER A 324 1.76 -17.64 -3.65
N PHE A 325 2.38 -16.46 -3.73
CA PHE A 325 2.39 -15.70 -4.97
C PHE A 325 3.49 -16.18 -5.89
N ILE A 326 3.20 -16.16 -7.19
CA ILE A 326 4.21 -16.38 -8.20
C ILE A 326 4.56 -15.02 -8.78
N VAL A 327 5.78 -14.59 -8.49
CA VAL A 327 6.32 -13.34 -9.02
C VAL A 327 7.28 -13.68 -10.14
N LEU A 328 7.03 -13.08 -11.30
CA LEU A 328 7.91 -13.21 -12.45
C LEU A 328 8.97 -12.11 -12.39
N ILE A 329 10.23 -12.50 -12.23
CA ILE A 329 11.36 -11.58 -12.31
C ILE A 329 11.98 -11.68 -13.70
N MET A 330 12.02 -10.56 -14.42
CA MET A 330 12.64 -10.47 -15.74
C MET A 330 14.12 -10.87 -15.68
N LYS A 331 14.56 -11.76 -16.58
CA LYS A 331 15.99 -12.07 -16.79
C LYS A 331 16.64 -11.12 -17.77
N VAL A 332 15.86 -10.53 -18.67
CA VAL A 332 16.29 -9.65 -19.76
C VAL A 332 15.45 -8.36 -19.76
N PRO A 333 15.93 -7.25 -20.35
CA PRO A 333 15.23 -5.96 -20.31
C PRO A 333 13.84 -5.95 -20.96
N GLU A 334 13.66 -6.72 -22.04
CA GLU A 334 12.42 -6.79 -22.82
C GLU A 334 12.05 -8.25 -23.06
N PRO A 335 11.43 -8.92 -22.07
CA PRO A 335 11.10 -10.33 -22.20
C PRO A 335 9.93 -10.53 -23.17
N SER A 336 10.11 -11.44 -24.11
CA SER A 336 9.13 -11.85 -25.12
C SER A 336 8.49 -13.22 -24.82
N SER A 337 9.11 -14.02 -23.94
CA SER A 337 8.68 -15.38 -23.58
C SER A 337 8.78 -15.68 -22.08
N PHE A 338 7.94 -16.59 -21.56
CA PHE A 338 7.94 -16.95 -20.12
C PHE A 338 9.26 -17.56 -19.65
N LYS A 339 10.04 -18.15 -20.56
CA LYS A 339 11.39 -18.68 -20.27
C LYS A 339 12.37 -17.59 -19.85
N GLU A 340 12.13 -16.36 -20.27
CA GLU A 340 12.94 -15.18 -19.96
C GLU A 340 12.58 -14.56 -18.61
N PHE A 341 11.67 -15.19 -17.86
CA PHE A 341 11.38 -14.85 -16.48
C PHE A 341 11.94 -15.92 -15.53
N ARG A 342 12.26 -15.49 -14.31
CA ARG A 342 12.48 -16.36 -13.16
C ARG A 342 11.18 -16.37 -12.37
N PRO A 343 10.43 -17.48 -12.32
CA PRO A 343 9.31 -17.61 -11.41
C PRO A 343 9.86 -17.75 -9.99
N ILE A 344 9.41 -16.88 -9.08
CA ILE A 344 9.73 -16.95 -7.65
C ILE A 344 8.43 -17.16 -6.88
N SER A 345 8.40 -18.20 -6.05
CA SER A 345 7.32 -18.44 -5.11
C SER A 345 7.54 -17.62 -3.84
N LEU A 346 6.66 -16.65 -3.59
CA LEU A 346 6.59 -15.91 -2.33
C LEU A 346 5.68 -16.68 -1.37
N CYS A 347 6.26 -17.63 -0.63
CA CYS A 347 5.55 -18.40 0.38
C CYS A 347 5.37 -17.61 1.69
N SER A 348 4.39 -18.02 2.50
CA SER A 348 4.23 -17.52 3.88
C SER A 348 5.49 -17.74 4.72
N VAL A 349 5.67 -16.91 5.75
CA VAL A 349 6.80 -17.08 6.68
C VAL A 349 6.68 -18.38 7.47
N ALA A 350 5.48 -18.82 7.85
CA ALA A 350 5.24 -20.13 8.47
C ALA A 350 5.80 -21.28 7.61
N TYR A 351 5.48 -21.27 6.30
CA TYR A 351 6.03 -22.25 5.36
C TYR A 351 7.57 -22.24 5.32
N LYS A 352 8.17 -21.04 5.32
CA LYS A 352 9.63 -20.87 5.31
C LYS A 352 10.27 -21.37 6.61
N ILE A 353 9.66 -21.10 7.76
CA ILE A 353 10.11 -21.60 9.07
C ILE A 353 10.13 -23.14 9.05
N PHE A 354 9.03 -23.77 8.62
CA PHE A 354 8.92 -25.23 8.64
C PHE A 354 9.91 -25.89 7.66
N SER A 355 10.03 -25.32 6.45
CA SER A 355 11.04 -25.75 5.47
C SER A 355 12.47 -25.61 6.02
N LYS A 356 12.76 -24.53 6.75
CA LYS A 356 14.08 -24.31 7.36
C LYS A 356 14.37 -25.31 8.48
N ILE A 357 13.37 -25.65 9.31
CA ILE A 357 13.50 -26.69 10.34
C ILE A 357 13.81 -28.05 9.71
N ILE A 358 13.17 -28.37 8.57
CA ILE A 358 13.46 -29.58 7.78
C ILE A 358 14.91 -29.58 7.31
N VAL A 359 15.37 -28.50 6.66
CA VAL A 359 16.72 -28.41 6.08
C VAL A 359 17.82 -28.39 7.14
N ASN A 360 17.62 -27.67 8.25
CA ASN A 360 18.59 -27.56 9.33
C ASN A 360 18.71 -28.84 10.18
N ARG A 361 17.90 -29.87 9.89
CA ARG A 361 18.06 -31.21 10.42
C ARG A 361 18.46 -32.15 9.30
N PRO A 362 19.71 -32.09 8.80
CA PRO A 362 20.24 -33.25 8.13
C PRO A 362 20.21 -34.40 9.13
N ASP A 363 19.36 -35.39 8.87
CA ASP A 363 19.70 -36.76 9.26
C ASP A 363 21.16 -36.97 8.83
N SER A 364 21.95 -37.65 9.64
CA SER A 364 23.34 -38.06 9.34
C SER A 364 23.48 -38.95 8.08
N ASN A 365 22.45 -39.03 7.25
CA ASN A 365 22.28 -39.84 6.06
C ASN A 365 21.97 -39.00 4.80
N LEU A 366 22.06 -37.65 4.86
CA LEU A 366 21.95 -36.84 3.64
C LEU A 366 23.14 -37.07 2.72
N ASP A 367 24.33 -37.30 3.28
CA ASP A 367 25.53 -37.70 2.55
C ASP A 367 25.36 -39.06 1.85
N SER A 368 24.52 -39.97 2.38
CA SER A 368 24.24 -41.25 1.72
C SER A 368 23.21 -41.16 0.57
N LEU A 369 22.61 -39.98 0.35
CA LEU A 369 21.61 -39.73 -0.70
C LEU A 369 22.17 -38.87 -1.84
N VAL A 370 23.32 -38.24 -1.64
CA VAL A 370 24.05 -37.51 -2.68
C VAL A 370 24.96 -38.52 -3.36
N SER A 371 24.72 -38.80 -4.64
CA SER A 371 25.69 -39.57 -5.43
C SER A 371 26.97 -38.75 -5.56
N HIS A 372 28.09 -39.29 -5.09
CA HIS A 372 29.40 -38.78 -5.44
C HIS A 372 29.62 -39.11 -6.92
N GLU A 373 29.59 -38.08 -7.77
CA GLU A 373 30.17 -38.15 -9.12
C GLU A 373 31.71 -38.10 -9.05
#